data_AF-A0A960SRH8-F1
#
_entry.id   AF-A0A960SRH8-F1
#
_cell.length_a   1.000
_cell.length_b   1.000
_cell.length_c   1.000
_cell.angle_alpha   90.00
_cell.angle_beta   90.00
_cell.angle_gamma   90.00
#
_symmetry.space_group_name_H-M   'P 1'
#
loop_
_entity.id
_entity.type
_entity.pdbx_description
1 polymer ?
#
loop_
_entity_poly.entity_id
_entity_poly.type
_entity_poly.pdbx_seq_one_letter_code
_entity_poly.pdbx_strand_id
1 'polypeptide(L)'
;MNDNDHPCRPDETCLSAPRKHVPLQAARRMATAALCLALPGMVRAGSPAVAGQVPAVDLRIDSWSSSPEGLALGWTGPEGNWAYTVQAARTIDGIWITPEWRASWPQTGAAWTDTGIGRDAHRFYRVLAVEPSERGHLLSSEVIGVYGTVQIKTLLKLAGVDFEPQLGVEVRQLVYETIDPIGNRTVASGALVLPQGFSAPVPLVTYQHGTMAARSEAPSLAGGLELMIGVAFASVGYAASLPDYLGLGVSTIRHPYHHAKSEATAAVDMLRATRQFCAANNRLLNDQLFLFGYSQGGHATLALLRELETFLPDEFPVTAAAPMAGAYDLAGTTAADILSGRRLPNPYYFALLLSAYQDLYHFADSLEAMLVEPWRTTVPPLLDGEHSGAEINAAMPDEVLRALRPEIAAALRDDPDHPLRQALEVNSLLDWTPVSPLRLYHCSGDQDVVFANSIVARDAFAERGVAVELIEPSPGADHGGCVMPSLLDALAWFETFRSGPGLFAARPAR
;
A
#
# COMPACT_ATOMS: atom_id res chain seq x y z
N MET A 1 11.17 56.32 46.31
CA MET A 1 10.70 56.38 47.71
C MET A 1 10.40 54.95 48.11
N ASN A 2 11.25 54.43 49.00
CA ASN A 2 11.03 53.32 49.96
C ASN A 2 10.88 51.91 49.38
N ASP A 3 11.83 51.00 49.67
CA ASP A 3 11.99 50.21 50.93
C ASP A 3 10.99 49.03 50.93
N ASN A 4 11.24 47.82 51.42
CA ASN A 4 12.40 47.07 51.90
C ASN A 4 11.89 45.63 52.17
N ASP A 5 12.85 44.70 52.32
CA ASP A 5 12.82 43.53 53.21
C ASP A 5 12.19 42.16 52.79
N HIS A 6 13.10 41.20 52.62
CA HIS A 6 13.05 39.76 52.93
C HIS A 6 13.02 39.51 54.48
N PRO A 7 13.01 38.28 55.08
CA PRO A 7 12.76 36.88 54.63
C PRO A 7 11.91 35.95 55.59
N CYS A 8 11.57 34.74 55.10
CA CYS A 8 11.38 33.40 55.75
C CYS A 8 10.60 33.23 57.08
N ARG A 9 9.62 32.30 57.21
CA ARG A 9 9.68 30.81 57.29
C ARG A 9 8.23 30.23 57.47
N PRO A 10 8.01 28.91 57.64
CA PRO A 10 8.05 27.80 56.68
C PRO A 10 6.68 27.09 56.58
N ASP A 11 6.63 26.03 55.77
CA ASP A 11 5.57 25.01 55.68
C ASP A 11 4.36 25.28 54.75
N GLU A 12 3.99 24.19 54.07
CA GLU A 12 2.78 23.93 53.27
C GLU A 12 2.88 24.10 51.73
N THR A 13 3.30 22.98 51.11
CA THR A 13 2.73 22.37 49.89
C THR A 13 2.68 23.17 48.58
N CYS A 14 3.66 22.93 47.71
CA CYS A 14 3.55 23.15 46.26
C CYS A 14 2.68 22.05 45.62
N LEU A 15 1.48 22.41 45.16
CA LEU A 15 0.70 21.64 44.18
C LEU A 15 0.74 22.37 42.83
N SER A 16 1.62 21.91 41.95
CA SER A 16 1.64 22.27 40.53
C SER A 16 0.44 21.62 39.82
N ALA A 17 -0.38 22.43 39.16
CA ALA A 17 -1.49 21.98 38.32
C ALA A 17 -0.97 21.20 37.08
N PRO A 18 -1.53 20.03 36.72
CA PRO A 18 -1.18 19.33 35.50
C PRO A 18 -1.92 19.91 34.30
N ARG A 19 -1.17 20.11 33.21
CA ARG A 19 -1.70 20.40 31.87
C ARG A 19 -2.63 19.26 31.43
N LYS A 20 -3.78 19.62 30.87
CA LYS A 20 -4.72 18.67 30.25
C LYS A 20 -4.02 17.95 29.10
N HIS A 21 -3.75 16.67 29.29
CA HIS A 21 -3.40 15.73 28.23
C HIS A 21 -4.63 15.46 27.36
N VAL A 22 -4.47 15.66 26.05
CA VAL A 22 -5.32 15.09 25.01
C VAL A 22 -5.01 13.59 24.96
N PRO A 23 -5.98 12.67 25.00
CA PRO A 23 -5.68 11.24 25.06
C PRO A 23 -5.20 10.75 23.68
N LEU A 24 -3.96 10.24 23.64
CA LEU A 24 -3.45 9.44 22.53
C LEU A 24 -4.19 8.11 22.42
N GLN A 25 -4.40 7.71 21.16
CA GLN A 25 -4.72 6.41 20.59
C GLN A 25 -4.70 5.18 21.52
N ALA A 26 -5.73 4.35 21.35
CA ALA A 26 -5.85 3.03 21.97
C ALA A 26 -4.57 2.19 21.80
N ALA A 27 -3.95 1.84 22.93
CA ALA A 27 -2.82 0.93 22.98
C ALA A 27 -3.22 -0.45 22.41
N ARG A 28 -2.71 -0.80 21.23
CA ARG A 28 -2.85 -2.13 20.63
C ARG A 28 -1.81 -3.08 21.23
N ARG A 29 -2.20 -4.33 21.52
CA ARG A 29 -1.32 -5.33 22.13
C ARG A 29 -0.36 -5.91 21.08
N MET A 30 0.94 -5.69 21.25
CA MET A 30 2.01 -6.36 20.52
C MET A 30 3.04 -6.93 21.49
N ALA A 31 3.54 -8.13 21.21
CA ALA A 31 4.70 -8.66 21.92
C ALA A 31 5.79 -9.10 20.97
N THR A 32 7.02 -8.85 21.41
CA THR A 32 8.22 -8.96 20.59
C THR A 32 9.23 -9.86 21.29
N ALA A 33 9.77 -10.84 20.56
CA ALA A 33 10.95 -11.60 20.96
C ALA A 33 12.04 -11.45 19.87
N ALA A 34 13.25 -11.06 20.27
CA ALA A 34 14.40 -10.89 19.37
C ALA A 34 15.49 -11.93 19.71
N LEU A 35 16.06 -12.57 18.68
CA LEU A 35 17.19 -13.48 18.82
C LEU A 35 18.34 -13.07 17.87
N CYS A 36 19.54 -13.00 18.43
CA CYS A 36 20.79 -12.77 17.70
C CYS A 36 21.51 -14.11 17.50
N LEU A 37 21.82 -14.48 16.26
CA LEU A 37 22.62 -15.66 15.93
C LEU A 37 23.94 -15.26 15.28
N ALA A 38 25.00 -15.33 16.07
CA ALA A 38 26.38 -15.37 15.59
C ALA A 38 27.00 -16.71 16.05
N LEU A 39 27.63 -17.46 15.15
CA LEU A 39 28.38 -18.68 15.50
C LEU A 39 29.90 -18.39 15.58
N PRO A 40 30.65 -19.01 16.51
CA PRO A 40 30.35 -19.24 17.92
C PRO A 40 31.23 -18.32 18.80
N GLY A 41 30.64 -17.60 19.77
CA GLY A 41 31.44 -16.97 20.82
C GLY A 41 30.76 -15.91 21.68
N MET A 42 29.76 -15.18 21.18
CA MET A 42 29.07 -14.16 21.99
C MET A 42 27.58 -14.09 21.62
N VAL A 43 26.75 -14.76 22.43
CA VAL A 43 25.31 -14.53 22.46
C VAL A 43 25.06 -13.31 23.34
N ARG A 44 24.48 -12.24 22.80
CA ARG A 44 23.88 -11.16 23.58
C ARG A 44 22.39 -11.13 23.26
N ALA A 45 21.56 -11.53 24.23
CA ALA A 45 20.16 -11.17 24.25
C ALA A 45 20.07 -9.67 24.58
N GLY A 46 19.48 -8.90 23.69
CA GLY A 46 19.23 -7.47 23.89
C GLY A 46 18.02 -7.06 23.06
N SER A 47 16.94 -6.70 23.74
CA SER A 47 15.76 -6.10 23.11
C SER A 47 15.94 -4.59 23.08
N PRO A 48 15.92 -3.92 21.91
CA PRO A 48 15.40 -2.57 21.86
C PRO A 48 13.87 -2.69 21.94
N ALA A 49 13.27 -2.09 22.97
CA ALA A 49 11.83 -2.04 23.11
C ALA A 49 11.24 -1.19 21.98
N VAL A 50 10.28 -1.74 21.23
CA VAL A 50 9.36 -0.91 20.43
C VAL A 50 8.55 -0.09 21.41
N ALA A 51 8.57 1.23 21.27
CA ALA A 51 7.92 2.14 22.21
C ALA A 51 6.39 2.02 22.12
N GLY A 52 5.83 1.26 23.05
CA GLY A 52 4.40 1.11 23.31
C GLY A 52 4.22 0.05 24.38
N GLN A 53 3.84 0.45 25.60
CA GLN A 53 3.68 -0.46 26.74
C GLN A 53 2.58 -1.49 26.47
N VAL A 54 2.98 -2.75 26.25
CA VAL A 54 2.11 -3.92 26.17
C VAL A 54 2.60 -4.92 27.23
N PRO A 55 1.71 -5.62 27.96
CA PRO A 55 2.15 -6.66 28.90
C PRO A 55 3.05 -7.67 28.19
N ALA A 56 4.14 -8.06 28.84
CA ALA A 56 5.05 -9.08 28.34
C ALA A 56 4.27 -10.36 28.05
N VAL A 57 4.06 -10.64 26.77
CA VAL A 57 3.50 -11.90 26.31
C VAL A 57 4.67 -12.87 26.20
N ASP A 58 4.52 -14.10 26.71
CA ASP A 58 5.55 -15.15 26.70
C ASP A 58 5.80 -15.69 25.27
N LEU A 59 6.35 -14.85 24.39
CA LEU A 59 6.87 -15.25 23.10
C LEU A 59 8.37 -15.50 23.23
N ARG A 60 8.82 -16.69 22.83
CA ARG A 60 10.24 -17.05 22.89
C ARG A 60 10.62 -17.93 21.71
N ILE A 61 11.62 -17.50 20.95
CA ILE A 61 12.32 -18.36 20.00
C ILE A 61 13.10 -19.39 20.83
N ASP A 62 12.71 -20.66 20.73
CA ASP A 62 13.23 -21.76 21.55
C ASP A 62 14.13 -22.71 20.76
N SER A 63 14.05 -22.66 19.43
CA SER A 63 14.78 -23.54 18.53
C SER A 63 15.16 -22.82 17.25
N TRP A 64 16.36 -23.13 16.75
CA TRP A 64 16.81 -22.70 15.44
C TRP A 64 17.80 -23.72 14.88
N SER A 65 17.84 -23.83 13.56
CA SER A 65 18.87 -24.61 12.88
C SER A 65 19.25 -23.93 11.57
N SER A 66 20.54 -23.96 11.26
CA SER A 66 21.05 -23.51 9.96
C SER A 66 21.35 -24.72 9.10
N SER A 67 20.96 -24.65 7.83
CA SER A 67 21.30 -25.62 6.81
C SER A 67 21.76 -24.88 5.54
N PRO A 68 22.32 -25.59 4.55
CA PRO A 68 22.58 -25.00 3.23
C PRO A 68 21.33 -24.45 2.52
N GLU A 69 20.15 -24.87 2.96
CA GLU A 69 18.85 -24.51 2.37
C GLU A 69 18.22 -23.29 3.08
N GLY A 70 18.77 -22.85 4.21
CA GLY A 70 18.21 -21.73 4.97
C GLY A 70 18.44 -21.73 6.48
N LEU A 71 17.76 -20.81 7.16
CA LEU A 71 17.62 -20.76 8.61
C LEU A 71 16.19 -21.13 9.01
N ALA A 72 16.03 -22.22 9.75
CA ALA A 72 14.76 -22.56 10.38
C ALA A 72 14.69 -21.98 11.80
N LEU A 73 13.56 -21.38 12.14
CA LEU A 73 13.21 -20.84 13.44
C LEU A 73 11.98 -21.57 13.98
N GLY A 74 11.99 -21.89 15.27
CA GLY A 74 10.84 -22.36 16.04
C GLY A 74 10.70 -21.55 17.32
N TRP A 75 9.45 -21.33 17.72
CA TRP A 75 9.13 -20.55 18.91
C TRP A 75 7.97 -21.14 19.70
N THR A 76 7.96 -20.85 20.99
CA THR A 76 6.78 -20.99 21.84
C THR A 76 6.12 -19.63 21.92
N GLY A 77 4.85 -19.57 21.53
CA GLY A 77 4.03 -18.37 21.67
C GLY A 77 3.16 -18.41 22.92
N PRO A 78 2.45 -17.30 23.20
CA PRO A 78 1.48 -17.22 24.28
C PRO A 78 0.33 -18.24 24.18
N GLU A 79 -0.29 -18.50 25.34
CA GLU A 79 -1.58 -19.18 25.39
C GLU A 79 -2.65 -18.41 24.60
N GLY A 80 -3.53 -19.16 23.92
CA GLY A 80 -4.63 -18.62 23.11
C GLY A 80 -4.39 -18.74 21.61
N ASN A 81 -5.30 -18.14 20.84
CA ASN A 81 -5.21 -18.13 19.38
C ASN A 81 -4.41 -16.89 18.93
N TRP A 82 -3.21 -17.11 18.42
CA TRP A 82 -2.32 -16.05 17.93
C TRP A 82 -1.83 -16.40 16.53
N ALA A 83 -1.62 -15.36 15.74
CA ALA A 83 -0.84 -15.46 14.51
C ALA A 83 0.54 -14.84 14.73
N TYR A 84 1.47 -15.10 13.80
CA TYR A 84 2.85 -14.70 13.93
C TYR A 84 3.37 -14.06 12.65
N THR A 85 4.13 -12.99 12.83
CA THR A 85 4.93 -12.35 11.78
C THR A 85 6.39 -12.45 12.15
N VAL A 86 7.19 -13.00 11.23
CA VAL A 86 8.65 -12.96 11.29
C VAL A 86 9.11 -11.73 10.55
N GLN A 87 10.02 -10.97 11.17
CA GLN A 87 10.74 -9.89 10.53
C GLN A 87 12.23 -10.15 10.59
N ALA A 88 12.94 -9.69 9.56
CA ALA A 88 14.39 -9.77 9.48
C ALA A 88 15.00 -8.38 9.27
N ALA A 89 16.23 -8.21 9.74
CA ALA A 89 17.04 -7.01 9.53
C ALA A 89 18.49 -7.40 9.23
N ARG A 90 19.20 -6.59 8.43
CA ARG A 90 20.65 -6.80 8.18
C ARG A 90 21.48 -6.48 9.41
N THR A 91 21.07 -5.46 10.17
CA THR A 91 21.69 -5.01 11.42
C THR A 91 20.62 -4.82 12.49
N ILE A 92 20.98 -4.89 13.77
CA ILE A 92 20.01 -4.74 14.87
C ILE A 92 19.33 -3.36 14.89
N ASP A 93 20.09 -2.33 14.50
CA ASP A 93 19.64 -0.94 14.41
C ASP A 93 19.15 -0.56 12.99
N GLY A 94 19.05 -1.54 12.08
CA GLY A 94 18.59 -1.35 10.72
C GLY A 94 17.08 -1.42 10.59
N ILE A 95 16.59 -1.34 9.34
CA ILE A 95 15.16 -1.53 9.07
C ILE A 95 14.78 -3.01 9.26
N TRP A 96 13.61 -3.21 9.84
CA TRP A 96 13.01 -4.53 10.00
C TRP A 96 11.97 -4.73 8.91
N ILE A 97 12.23 -5.69 8.03
CA ILE A 97 11.36 -6.02 6.90
C ILE A 97 10.69 -7.36 7.15
N THR A 98 9.51 -7.54 6.57
CA THR A 98 8.84 -8.84 6.54
C THR A 98 9.40 -9.63 5.36
N PRO A 99 10.17 -10.72 5.57
CA PRO A 99 10.72 -11.51 4.47
C PRO A 99 9.60 -12.12 3.62
N GLU A 100 9.93 -12.55 2.41
CA GLU A 100 8.96 -13.27 1.58
C GLU A 100 8.50 -14.55 2.29
N TRP A 101 7.19 -14.70 2.38
CA TRP A 101 6.56 -15.88 2.96
C TRP A 101 6.44 -16.97 1.91
N ARG A 102 6.29 -18.23 2.32
CA ARG A 102 5.89 -19.33 1.42
C ARG A 102 4.47 -19.82 1.72
N ALA A 103 3.76 -19.11 2.57
CA ALA A 103 2.44 -19.47 3.09
C ALA A 103 1.64 -18.19 3.42
N SER A 104 0.40 -18.40 3.85
CA SER A 104 -0.51 -17.34 4.32
C SER A 104 0.16 -16.46 5.37
N TRP A 105 0.09 -15.14 5.18
CA TRP A 105 0.59 -14.16 6.14
C TRP A 105 -0.56 -13.35 6.77
N PRO A 106 -0.55 -13.14 8.11
CA PRO A 106 0.33 -13.75 9.12
C PRO A 106 0.09 -15.25 9.26
N GLN A 107 1.10 -16.00 9.72
CA GLN A 107 0.98 -17.46 9.84
C GLN A 107 0.49 -17.88 11.22
N THR A 108 -0.26 -18.97 11.32
CA THR A 108 -0.71 -19.54 12.59
C THR A 108 0.30 -20.54 13.19
N GLY A 109 1.24 -21.04 12.38
CA GLY A 109 2.28 -21.96 12.81
C GLY A 109 3.38 -21.27 13.62
N ALA A 110 3.98 -22.03 14.54
CA ALA A 110 5.04 -21.57 15.43
C ALA A 110 6.46 -21.90 14.92
N ALA A 111 6.60 -22.07 13.61
CA ALA A 111 7.87 -22.32 12.95
C ALA A 111 7.90 -21.65 11.58
N TRP A 112 9.08 -21.22 11.15
CA TRP A 112 9.31 -20.58 9.86
C TRP A 112 10.72 -20.87 9.35
N THR A 113 10.94 -20.77 8.05
CA THR A 113 12.26 -20.99 7.45
C THR A 113 12.59 -19.90 6.46
N ASP A 114 13.70 -19.19 6.70
CA ASP A 114 14.31 -18.29 5.72
C ASP A 114 15.09 -19.14 4.71
N THR A 115 14.68 -19.10 3.45
CA THR A 115 15.37 -19.83 2.37
C THR A 115 16.14 -18.91 1.44
N GLY A 116 16.10 -17.60 1.70
CA GLY A 116 16.69 -16.53 0.89
C GLY A 116 18.00 -15.98 1.45
N ILE A 117 18.62 -16.65 2.42
CA ILE A 117 19.95 -16.31 2.92
C ILE A 117 21.00 -17.21 2.25
N GLY A 118 21.87 -16.58 1.44
CA GLY A 118 23.12 -17.20 1.03
C GLY A 118 24.02 -17.46 2.24
N ARG A 119 24.89 -18.48 2.16
CA ARG A 119 25.68 -19.02 3.29
C ARG A 119 26.46 -18.00 4.13
N ASP A 120 26.74 -16.82 3.59
CA ASP A 120 27.61 -15.79 4.19
C ASP A 120 26.86 -14.52 4.65
N ALA A 121 25.53 -14.47 4.56
CA ALA A 121 24.77 -13.29 4.96
C ALA A 121 24.29 -13.37 6.43
N HIS A 122 24.73 -12.40 7.24
CA HIS A 122 24.23 -12.20 8.60
C HIS A 122 22.87 -11.48 8.56
N ARG A 123 21.85 -12.03 9.24
CA ARG A 123 20.57 -11.35 9.50
C ARG A 123 20.14 -11.54 10.95
N PHE A 124 19.42 -10.55 11.46
CA PHE A 124 18.71 -10.58 12.73
C PHE A 124 17.26 -10.97 12.47
N TYR A 125 16.66 -11.70 13.40
CA TYR A 125 15.26 -12.10 13.32
C TYR A 125 14.51 -11.73 14.58
N ARG A 126 13.25 -11.32 14.39
CA ARG A 126 12.27 -11.19 15.46
C ARG A 126 10.97 -11.86 15.05
N VAL A 127 10.30 -12.43 16.04
CA VAL A 127 8.94 -12.93 15.90
C VAL A 127 8.03 -11.97 16.64
N LEU A 128 6.94 -11.59 16.00
CA LEU A 128 5.86 -10.81 16.56
C LEU A 128 4.65 -11.72 16.71
N ALA A 129 4.05 -11.75 17.89
CA ALA A 129 2.72 -12.33 18.08
C ALA A 129 1.69 -11.24 17.79
N VAL A 130 0.78 -11.53 16.86
CA VAL A 130 -0.21 -10.59 16.34
C VAL A 130 -1.63 -11.13 16.52
N GLU A 131 -2.59 -10.24 16.69
CA GLU A 131 -4.00 -10.64 16.77
C GLU A 131 -4.40 -11.34 15.46
N PRO A 132 -4.90 -12.60 15.53
CA PRO A 132 -5.27 -13.33 14.32
C PRO A 132 -6.42 -12.62 13.61
N SER A 133 -6.41 -12.68 12.28
CA SER A 133 -7.45 -12.08 11.45
C SER A 133 -8.13 -13.11 10.57
N GLU A 134 -9.46 -13.03 10.47
CA GLU A 134 -10.23 -13.66 9.40
C GLU A 134 -10.18 -12.77 8.15
N ARG A 135 -9.04 -12.83 7.46
CA ARG A 135 -8.74 -11.97 6.33
C ARG A 135 -9.81 -12.02 5.23
N GLY A 136 -10.37 -10.86 4.90
CA GLY A 136 -11.43 -10.71 3.90
C GLY A 136 -12.84 -10.97 4.43
N HIS A 137 -13.02 -11.19 5.73
CA HIS A 137 -14.33 -11.31 6.35
C HIS A 137 -15.13 -10.01 6.16
N LEU A 138 -16.31 -10.12 5.54
CA LEU A 138 -17.19 -8.99 5.33
C LEU A 138 -17.89 -8.60 6.63
N LEU A 139 -17.59 -7.41 7.15
CA LEU A 139 -18.15 -6.88 8.40
C LEU A 139 -19.48 -6.14 8.17
N SER A 140 -19.54 -5.32 7.12
CA SER A 140 -20.77 -4.60 6.75
C SER A 140 -20.80 -4.23 5.27
N SER A 141 -22.02 -3.97 4.77
CA SER A 141 -22.25 -3.42 3.44
C SER A 141 -23.38 -2.40 3.43
N GLU A 142 -23.13 -1.25 2.82
CA GLU A 142 -24.11 -0.15 2.68
C GLU A 142 -24.21 0.31 1.23
N VAL A 143 -25.42 0.63 0.75
CA VAL A 143 -25.59 1.28 -0.57
C VAL A 143 -25.21 2.74 -0.43
N ILE A 144 -24.21 3.18 -1.19
CA ILE A 144 -23.74 4.58 -1.20
C ILE A 144 -24.08 5.31 -2.50
N GLY A 145 -24.56 4.60 -3.53
CA GLY A 145 -24.99 5.22 -4.77
C GLY A 145 -25.77 4.30 -5.70
N VAL A 146 -26.63 4.88 -6.52
CA VAL A 146 -27.29 4.20 -7.65
C VAL A 146 -27.27 5.17 -8.82
N TYR A 147 -26.71 4.73 -9.95
CA TYR A 147 -26.53 5.56 -11.14
C TYR A 147 -27.22 4.94 -12.34
N GLY A 148 -28.12 5.69 -12.97
CA GLY A 148 -28.70 5.31 -14.27
C GLY A 148 -27.74 5.63 -15.42
N THR A 149 -27.91 4.97 -16.58
CA THR A 149 -27.04 5.17 -17.76
C THR A 149 -26.93 6.64 -18.20
N VAL A 150 -28.04 7.38 -18.19
CA VAL A 150 -28.05 8.83 -18.52
C VAL A 150 -27.20 9.64 -17.55
N GLN A 151 -27.26 9.31 -16.26
CA GLN A 151 -26.46 9.99 -15.23
C GLN A 151 -24.98 9.66 -15.40
N ILE A 152 -24.63 8.38 -15.58
CA ILE A 152 -23.26 7.94 -15.81
C ILE A 152 -22.67 8.65 -17.04
N LYS A 153 -23.38 8.63 -18.18
CA LYS A 153 -22.96 9.28 -19.42
C LYS A 153 -22.73 10.78 -19.23
N THR A 154 -23.62 11.44 -18.49
CA THR A 154 -23.51 12.88 -18.22
C THR A 154 -22.28 13.19 -17.37
N LEU A 155 -22.06 12.42 -16.29
CA LEU A 155 -20.90 12.60 -15.41
C LEU A 155 -19.58 12.35 -16.15
N LEU A 156 -19.49 11.27 -16.91
CA LEU A 156 -18.30 10.95 -17.71
C LEU A 156 -18.05 12.04 -18.78
N LYS A 157 -19.09 12.49 -19.48
CA LYS A 157 -18.96 13.58 -20.46
C LYS A 157 -18.50 14.90 -19.84
N LEU A 158 -18.97 15.24 -18.64
CA LEU A 158 -18.50 16.42 -17.89
C LEU A 158 -17.04 16.29 -17.48
N ALA A 159 -16.57 15.08 -17.20
CA ALA A 159 -15.15 14.77 -16.98
C ALA A 159 -14.32 14.66 -18.29
N GLY A 160 -14.90 14.99 -19.45
CA GLY A 160 -14.22 14.92 -20.74
C GLY A 160 -14.10 13.50 -21.32
N VAL A 161 -14.81 12.53 -20.74
CA VAL A 161 -14.75 11.12 -21.12
C VAL A 161 -15.88 10.78 -22.08
N ASP A 162 -15.54 10.35 -23.28
CA ASP A 162 -16.49 9.89 -24.29
C ASP A 162 -16.70 8.37 -24.18
N PHE A 163 -17.65 7.99 -23.32
CA PHE A 163 -17.96 6.60 -22.96
C PHE A 163 -19.47 6.37 -22.94
N GLU A 164 -19.92 5.24 -23.51
CA GLU A 164 -21.34 4.91 -23.62
C GLU A 164 -21.74 3.80 -22.62
N PRO A 165 -22.30 4.15 -21.44
CA PRO A 165 -22.72 3.15 -20.46
C PRO A 165 -23.94 2.37 -20.97
N GLN A 166 -23.92 1.04 -20.81
CA GLN A 166 -25.00 0.16 -21.26
C GLN A 166 -25.96 -0.23 -20.13
N LEU A 167 -25.48 -0.19 -18.89
CA LEU A 167 -26.21 -0.59 -17.69
C LEU A 167 -26.19 0.52 -16.64
N GLY A 168 -27.28 0.62 -15.87
CA GLY A 168 -27.22 1.32 -14.59
C GLY A 168 -26.37 0.52 -13.59
N VAL A 169 -25.91 1.16 -12.52
CA VAL A 169 -25.08 0.50 -11.50
C VAL A 169 -25.54 0.83 -10.09
N GLU A 170 -25.28 -0.08 -9.17
CA GLU A 170 -25.37 0.11 -7.73
C GLU A 170 -23.96 0.14 -7.15
N VAL A 171 -23.66 1.15 -6.34
CA VAL A 171 -22.40 1.29 -5.62
C VAL A 171 -22.65 1.00 -4.14
N ARG A 172 -21.82 0.13 -3.57
CA ARG A 172 -21.85 -0.21 -2.15
C ARG A 172 -20.49 0.03 -1.51
N GLN A 173 -20.49 0.56 -0.30
CA GLN A 173 -19.33 0.44 0.58
C GLN A 173 -19.33 -0.96 1.18
N LEU A 174 -18.19 -1.63 1.16
CA LEU A 174 -17.91 -2.80 1.96
C LEU A 174 -16.89 -2.42 3.04
N VAL A 175 -17.15 -2.82 4.29
CA VAL A 175 -16.15 -2.79 5.36
C VAL A 175 -15.75 -4.23 5.63
N TYR A 176 -14.46 -4.51 5.60
CA TYR A 176 -13.92 -5.85 5.73
C TYR A 176 -12.73 -5.90 6.66
N GLU A 177 -12.52 -7.08 7.22
CA GLU A 177 -11.38 -7.37 8.05
C GLU A 177 -10.12 -7.65 7.20
N THR A 178 -8.99 -7.11 7.62
CA THR A 178 -7.69 -7.31 6.98
C THR A 178 -6.58 -7.19 8.04
N ILE A 179 -5.34 -7.03 7.61
CA ILE A 179 -4.16 -6.94 8.47
C ILE A 179 -3.39 -5.65 8.20
N ASP A 180 -2.75 -5.12 9.24
CA ASP A 180 -1.82 -4.01 9.14
C ASP A 180 -0.44 -4.46 8.59
N PRO A 181 0.49 -3.54 8.30
CA PRO A 181 1.80 -3.85 7.70
C PRO A 181 2.69 -4.82 8.50
N ILE A 182 2.36 -5.10 9.77
CA ILE A 182 3.08 -6.08 10.60
C ILE A 182 2.23 -7.32 10.92
N GLY A 183 1.02 -7.42 10.36
CA GLY A 183 0.17 -8.60 10.41
C GLY A 183 -0.90 -8.58 11.50
N ASN A 184 -1.06 -7.49 12.27
CA ASN A 184 -2.17 -7.44 13.23
C ASN A 184 -3.49 -7.22 12.53
N ARG A 185 -4.52 -7.88 13.03
CA ARG A 185 -5.91 -7.62 12.65
C ARG A 185 -6.25 -6.13 12.65
N THR A 186 -6.86 -5.68 11.56
CA THR A 186 -7.41 -4.34 11.41
C THR A 186 -8.60 -4.35 10.44
N VAL A 187 -9.13 -3.18 10.13
CA VAL A 187 -10.28 -3.02 9.21
C VAL A 187 -9.95 -2.03 8.10
N ALA A 188 -10.49 -2.31 6.93
CA ALA A 188 -10.44 -1.44 5.77
C ALA A 188 -11.82 -1.38 5.10
N SER A 189 -11.96 -0.44 4.16
CA SER A 189 -13.14 -0.32 3.32
C SER A 189 -12.79 -0.35 1.85
N GLY A 190 -13.82 -0.46 1.02
CA GLY A 190 -13.71 -0.34 -0.42
C GLY A 190 -15.09 -0.22 -1.07
N ALA A 191 -15.13 0.25 -2.30
CA ALA A 191 -16.35 0.30 -3.09
C ALA A 191 -16.53 -0.97 -3.92
N LEU A 192 -17.72 -1.55 -3.89
CA LEU A 192 -18.18 -2.57 -4.81
C LEU A 192 -19.22 -1.94 -5.74
N VAL A 193 -18.94 -1.95 -7.04
CA VAL A 193 -19.87 -1.46 -8.06
C VAL A 193 -20.43 -2.62 -8.87
N LEU A 194 -21.76 -2.72 -8.91
CA LEU A 194 -22.48 -3.84 -9.52
C LEU A 194 -23.38 -3.36 -10.65
N PRO A 195 -23.39 -4.04 -11.80
CA PRO A 195 -24.33 -3.75 -12.88
C PRO A 195 -25.76 -4.08 -12.45
N GLN A 196 -26.69 -3.21 -12.78
CA GLN A 196 -28.13 -3.43 -12.56
C GLN A 196 -28.77 -4.05 -13.80
N GLY A 197 -29.77 -4.91 -13.57
CA GLY A 197 -30.54 -5.54 -14.66
C GLY A 197 -29.78 -6.59 -15.47
N PHE A 198 -28.57 -6.97 -15.05
CA PHE A 198 -27.76 -7.97 -15.72
C PHE A 198 -27.92 -9.33 -15.02
N SER A 199 -28.35 -10.35 -15.77
CA SER A 199 -28.70 -11.68 -15.24
C SER A 199 -27.65 -12.75 -15.51
N ALA A 200 -26.72 -12.52 -16.42
CA ALA A 200 -25.62 -13.44 -16.69
C ALA A 200 -24.47 -13.25 -15.68
N PRO A 201 -23.69 -14.31 -15.39
CA PRO A 201 -22.45 -14.17 -14.62
C PRO A 201 -21.51 -13.13 -15.26
N VAL A 202 -20.97 -12.23 -14.45
CA VAL A 202 -20.05 -11.17 -14.92
C VAL A 202 -18.61 -11.43 -14.47
N PRO A 203 -17.60 -11.01 -15.26
CA PRO A 203 -16.22 -10.95 -14.79
C PRO A 203 -16.06 -9.98 -13.62
N LEU A 204 -15.12 -10.29 -12.73
CA LEU A 204 -14.68 -9.39 -11.67
C LEU A 204 -13.48 -8.57 -12.18
N VAL A 205 -13.56 -7.26 -12.03
CA VAL A 205 -12.41 -6.37 -12.19
C VAL A 205 -12.09 -5.77 -10.83
N THR A 206 -10.80 -5.61 -10.51
CA THR A 206 -10.39 -4.81 -9.36
C THR A 206 -9.54 -3.64 -9.81
N TYR A 207 -9.94 -2.46 -9.35
CA TYR A 207 -9.29 -1.21 -9.67
C TYR A 207 -8.54 -0.68 -8.44
N GLN A 208 -7.26 -0.43 -8.62
CA GLN A 208 -6.37 0.19 -7.64
C GLN A 208 -6.27 1.68 -7.94
N HIS A 209 -6.73 2.52 -7.01
CA HIS A 209 -6.79 3.98 -7.21
C HIS A 209 -5.40 4.65 -7.12
N GLY A 210 -5.30 5.86 -7.68
CA GLY A 210 -4.12 6.72 -7.57
C GLY A 210 -3.97 7.37 -6.19
N THR A 211 -2.99 8.26 -6.04
CA THR A 211 -2.63 8.80 -4.73
C THR A 211 -3.72 9.65 -4.09
N MET A 212 -4.08 9.30 -2.85
CA MET A 212 -4.98 10.06 -1.99
C MET A 212 -4.27 10.42 -0.69
N ALA A 213 -4.49 11.64 -0.20
CA ALA A 213 -3.90 12.12 1.04
C ALA A 213 -4.92 12.11 2.18
N ALA A 214 -6.18 12.48 1.89
CA ALA A 214 -7.24 12.51 2.86
C ALA A 214 -8.08 11.22 2.82
N ARG A 215 -8.43 10.70 3.99
CA ARG A 215 -9.28 9.52 4.14
C ARG A 215 -10.62 9.65 3.43
N SER A 216 -11.14 10.87 3.41
CA SER A 216 -12.41 11.22 2.77
C SER A 216 -12.36 11.16 1.24
N GLU A 217 -11.19 11.13 0.61
CA GLU A 217 -11.04 11.02 -0.85
C GLU A 217 -11.27 9.59 -1.38
N ALA A 218 -11.28 8.61 -0.47
CA ALA A 218 -11.38 7.19 -0.78
C ALA A 218 -12.65 6.83 -1.58
N PRO A 219 -12.56 5.89 -2.56
CA PRO A 219 -13.69 5.53 -3.42
C PRO A 219 -14.96 5.12 -2.67
N SER A 220 -14.85 4.56 -1.46
CA SER A 220 -16.01 4.13 -0.67
C SER A 220 -16.66 5.22 0.18
N LEU A 221 -16.01 6.37 0.38
CA LEU A 221 -16.53 7.48 1.20
C LEU A 221 -16.92 8.70 0.38
N ALA A 222 -16.27 8.94 -0.75
CA ALA A 222 -16.57 10.06 -1.62
C ALA A 222 -16.88 9.62 -3.05
N GLY A 223 -17.96 10.18 -3.60
CA GLY A 223 -18.07 10.30 -5.04
C GLY A 223 -16.88 11.09 -5.57
N GLY A 224 -16.26 10.61 -6.65
CA GLY A 224 -15.06 11.19 -7.22
C GLY A 224 -14.68 10.50 -8.52
N LEU A 225 -13.66 11.01 -9.21
CA LEU A 225 -13.23 10.46 -10.50
C LEU A 225 -12.77 9.00 -10.36
N GLU A 226 -12.11 8.66 -9.25
CA GLU A 226 -11.63 7.30 -8.95
C GLU A 226 -12.78 6.28 -8.83
N LEU A 227 -13.87 6.63 -8.12
CA LEU A 227 -15.08 5.79 -8.08
C LEU A 227 -15.71 5.65 -9.47
N MET A 228 -15.71 6.72 -10.27
CA MET A 228 -16.33 6.73 -11.59
C MET A 228 -15.65 5.78 -12.58
N ILE A 229 -14.37 5.41 -12.36
CA ILE A 229 -13.69 4.37 -13.13
C ILE A 229 -14.36 3.02 -12.92
N GLY A 230 -14.62 2.65 -11.65
CA GLY A 230 -15.40 1.45 -11.30
C GLY A 230 -16.80 1.46 -11.89
N VAL A 231 -17.48 2.60 -11.83
CA VAL A 231 -18.81 2.81 -12.44
C VAL A 231 -18.77 2.61 -13.96
N ALA A 232 -17.76 3.12 -14.65
CA ALA A 232 -17.62 2.95 -16.10
C ALA A 232 -17.49 1.47 -16.48
N PHE A 233 -16.58 0.73 -15.82
CA PHE A 233 -16.42 -0.72 -16.04
C PHE A 233 -17.69 -1.49 -15.70
N ALA A 234 -18.33 -1.20 -14.56
CA ALA A 234 -19.55 -1.89 -14.19
C ALA A 234 -20.71 -1.61 -15.15
N SER A 235 -20.79 -0.40 -15.71
CA SER A 235 -21.82 -0.04 -16.69
C SER A 235 -21.69 -0.78 -18.03
N VAL A 236 -20.58 -1.47 -18.29
CA VAL A 236 -20.38 -2.37 -19.44
C VAL A 236 -20.25 -3.84 -19.01
N GLY A 237 -20.77 -4.17 -17.83
CA GLY A 237 -21.03 -5.55 -17.40
C GLY A 237 -19.87 -6.23 -16.67
N TYR A 238 -19.06 -5.49 -15.91
CA TYR A 238 -18.15 -6.04 -14.90
C TYR A 238 -18.75 -5.89 -13.50
N ALA A 239 -18.41 -6.76 -12.55
CA ALA A 239 -18.43 -6.36 -11.15
C ALA A 239 -17.10 -5.67 -10.84
N ALA A 240 -17.11 -4.47 -10.26
CA ALA A 240 -15.89 -3.71 -9.98
C ALA A 240 -15.62 -3.61 -8.47
N SER A 241 -14.42 -3.99 -8.05
CA SER A 241 -13.94 -3.97 -6.67
C SER A 241 -12.82 -2.94 -6.50
N LEU A 242 -13.04 -1.92 -5.67
CA LEU A 242 -12.15 -0.78 -5.48
C LEU A 242 -11.74 -0.71 -4.00
N PRO A 243 -10.64 -1.36 -3.58
CA PRO A 243 -10.14 -1.20 -2.21
C PRO A 243 -9.73 0.25 -1.96
N ASP A 244 -10.04 0.80 -0.78
CA ASP A 244 -9.58 2.14 -0.39
C ASP A 244 -8.11 2.14 0.08
N TYR A 245 -7.51 0.97 0.29
CA TYR A 245 -6.27 0.76 1.05
C TYR A 245 -6.40 1.04 2.56
N LEU A 246 -5.34 0.66 3.28
CA LEU A 246 -5.19 0.98 4.69
C LEU A 246 -4.91 2.48 4.87
N GLY A 247 -5.44 3.06 5.95
CA GLY A 247 -5.29 4.48 6.29
C GLY A 247 -6.08 5.46 5.42
N LEU A 248 -6.98 4.95 4.60
CA LEU A 248 -7.96 5.68 3.81
C LEU A 248 -9.35 5.08 4.08
N GLY A 249 -10.41 5.78 3.67
CA GLY A 249 -11.76 5.33 3.94
C GLY A 249 -12.05 5.25 5.44
N VAL A 250 -12.58 4.11 5.90
CA VAL A 250 -12.84 3.87 7.33
C VAL A 250 -11.57 3.53 8.13
N SER A 251 -10.46 3.23 7.46
CA SER A 251 -9.23 2.82 8.10
C SER A 251 -8.54 4.02 8.75
N THR A 252 -8.15 3.89 10.01
CA THR A 252 -7.57 4.99 10.80
C THR A 252 -6.07 4.88 11.04
N ILE A 253 -5.42 3.86 10.50
CA ILE A 253 -3.96 3.78 10.53
C ILE A 253 -3.36 4.82 9.56
N ARG A 254 -2.06 5.11 9.66
CA ARG A 254 -1.40 5.93 8.64
C ARG A 254 -1.39 5.17 7.32
N HIS A 255 -1.72 5.84 6.21
CA HIS A 255 -1.68 5.21 4.89
C HIS A 255 -0.23 4.76 4.57
N PRO A 256 0.03 3.45 4.40
CA PRO A 256 1.35 2.95 4.05
C PRO A 256 1.60 3.13 2.55
N TYR A 257 1.74 4.39 2.12
CA TYR A 257 1.88 4.81 0.73
C TYR A 257 3.06 4.11 0.04
N HIS A 258 2.81 3.44 -1.10
CA HIS A 258 3.81 2.63 -1.82
C HIS A 258 4.43 1.50 -0.99
N HIS A 259 3.70 0.97 0.00
CA HIS A 259 4.10 -0.27 0.67
C HIS A 259 3.45 -1.47 -0.02
N ALA A 260 4.22 -2.13 -0.88
CA ALA A 260 3.76 -3.18 -1.79
C ALA A 260 2.95 -4.26 -1.07
N LYS A 261 3.41 -4.72 0.10
CA LYS A 261 2.74 -5.81 0.82
C LYS A 261 1.36 -5.41 1.31
N SER A 262 1.19 -4.22 1.90
CA SER A 262 -0.12 -3.81 2.43
C SER A 262 -1.09 -3.38 1.34
N GLU A 263 -0.61 -2.80 0.24
CA GLU A 263 -1.44 -2.54 -0.94
C GLU A 263 -2.02 -3.84 -1.49
N ALA A 264 -1.18 -4.88 -1.62
CA ALA A 264 -1.61 -6.20 -2.03
C ALA A 264 -2.59 -6.84 -1.04
N THR A 265 -2.29 -6.87 0.27
CA THR A 265 -3.16 -7.56 1.24
C THR A 265 -4.52 -6.90 1.41
N ALA A 266 -4.58 -5.56 1.38
CA ALA A 266 -5.86 -4.85 1.41
C ALA A 266 -6.70 -5.19 0.17
N ALA A 267 -6.10 -5.21 -1.02
CA ALA A 267 -6.80 -5.56 -2.25
C ALA A 267 -7.25 -7.03 -2.30
N VAL A 268 -6.41 -7.98 -1.86
CA VAL A 268 -6.78 -9.40 -1.70
C VAL A 268 -8.00 -9.56 -0.81
N ASP A 269 -8.00 -8.90 0.34
CA ASP A 269 -9.07 -9.07 1.33
C ASP A 269 -10.37 -8.36 0.87
N MET A 270 -10.26 -7.28 0.11
CA MET A 270 -11.40 -6.67 -0.59
C MET A 270 -11.99 -7.61 -1.66
N LEU A 271 -11.16 -8.34 -2.41
CA LEU A 271 -11.63 -9.36 -3.37
C LEU A 271 -12.38 -10.49 -2.68
N ARG A 272 -11.87 -10.98 -1.53
CA ARG A 272 -12.56 -11.97 -0.69
C ARG A 272 -13.91 -11.45 -0.20
N ALA A 273 -13.95 -10.25 0.37
CA ALA A 273 -15.18 -9.61 0.84
C ALA A 273 -16.19 -9.39 -0.30
N THR A 274 -15.70 -9.02 -1.49
CA THR A 274 -16.51 -8.88 -2.71
C THR A 274 -17.17 -10.21 -3.10
N ARG A 275 -16.40 -11.31 -3.12
CA ARG A 275 -16.92 -12.65 -3.43
C ARG A 275 -17.92 -13.12 -2.38
N GLN A 276 -17.64 -12.91 -1.09
CA GLN A 276 -18.58 -13.21 0.00
C GLN A 276 -19.90 -12.44 -0.17
N PHE A 277 -19.85 -11.14 -0.44
CA PHE A 277 -21.04 -10.34 -0.70
C PHE A 277 -21.83 -10.87 -1.90
N CYS A 278 -21.14 -11.13 -3.02
CA CYS A 278 -21.78 -11.56 -4.25
C CYS A 278 -22.47 -12.92 -4.08
N ALA A 279 -21.81 -13.88 -3.44
CA ALA A 279 -22.37 -15.19 -3.12
C ALA A 279 -23.61 -15.09 -2.22
N ALA A 280 -23.54 -14.28 -1.15
CA ALA A 280 -24.64 -14.10 -0.21
C ALA A 280 -25.88 -13.40 -0.83
N ASN A 281 -25.69 -12.62 -1.90
CA ASN A 281 -26.73 -11.81 -2.52
C ASN A 281 -27.11 -12.28 -3.94
N ASN A 282 -26.73 -13.51 -4.33
CA ASN A 282 -26.99 -14.07 -5.66
C ASN A 282 -26.53 -13.16 -6.81
N ARG A 283 -25.42 -12.42 -6.62
CA ARG A 283 -24.73 -11.70 -7.69
C ARG A 283 -23.75 -12.66 -8.33
N LEU A 284 -24.06 -13.10 -9.55
CA LEU A 284 -23.31 -14.15 -10.22
C LEU A 284 -22.02 -13.56 -10.80
N LEU A 285 -20.88 -14.09 -10.35
CA LEU A 285 -19.57 -13.85 -10.94
C LEU A 285 -19.19 -15.06 -11.80
N ASN A 286 -18.45 -14.84 -12.88
CA ASN A 286 -17.73 -15.92 -13.55
C ASN A 286 -16.31 -16.06 -12.95
N ASP A 287 -15.50 -16.96 -13.51
CA ASP A 287 -14.16 -17.24 -12.99
C ASP A 287 -13.08 -16.23 -13.42
N GLN A 288 -13.44 -15.19 -14.19
CA GLN A 288 -12.46 -14.23 -14.71
C GLN A 288 -12.21 -13.07 -13.73
N LEU A 289 -10.94 -12.90 -13.38
CA LEU A 289 -10.44 -11.77 -12.61
C LEU A 289 -9.50 -10.89 -13.46
N PHE A 290 -9.75 -9.60 -13.49
CA PHE A 290 -8.92 -8.59 -14.17
C PHE A 290 -8.40 -7.57 -13.16
N LEU A 291 -7.11 -7.19 -13.25
CA LEU A 291 -6.47 -6.26 -12.31
C LEU A 291 -5.98 -5.02 -13.05
N PHE A 292 -6.24 -3.82 -12.55
CA PHE A 292 -5.75 -2.60 -13.16
C PHE A 292 -5.69 -1.45 -12.16
N GLY A 293 -4.90 -0.43 -12.47
CA GLY A 293 -4.71 0.70 -11.57
C GLY A 293 -3.76 1.72 -12.18
N TYR A 294 -3.85 2.96 -11.72
CA TYR A 294 -3.12 4.09 -12.29
C TYR A 294 -2.29 4.83 -11.22
N SER A 295 -1.08 5.30 -11.57
CA SER A 295 -0.20 6.02 -10.64
C SER A 295 0.25 5.13 -9.47
N GLN A 296 0.03 5.53 -8.21
CA GLN A 296 0.14 4.62 -7.06
C GLN A 296 -0.61 3.30 -7.30
N GLY A 297 -1.79 3.39 -7.91
CA GLY A 297 -2.59 2.22 -8.28
C GLY A 297 -1.89 1.28 -9.25
N GLY A 298 -1.03 1.79 -10.13
CA GLY A 298 -0.20 0.96 -11.00
C GLY A 298 0.81 0.13 -10.21
N HIS A 299 1.46 0.73 -9.21
CA HIS A 299 2.33 0.00 -8.27
C HIS A 299 1.53 -1.04 -7.48
N ALA A 300 0.38 -0.65 -6.92
CA ALA A 300 -0.50 -1.53 -6.15
C ALA A 300 -1.04 -2.71 -7.00
N THR A 301 -1.39 -2.51 -8.28
CA THR A 301 -1.83 -3.58 -9.18
C THR A 301 -0.72 -4.59 -9.42
N LEU A 302 0.52 -4.14 -9.64
CA LEU A 302 1.64 -5.05 -9.86
C LEU A 302 2.01 -5.80 -8.57
N ALA A 303 1.91 -5.14 -7.41
CA ALA A 303 2.09 -5.77 -6.10
C ALA A 303 1.00 -6.83 -5.83
N LEU A 304 -0.26 -6.51 -6.15
CA LEU A 304 -1.38 -7.44 -6.06
C LEU A 304 -1.17 -8.64 -6.99
N LEU A 305 -0.79 -8.42 -8.24
CA LEU A 305 -0.52 -9.51 -9.19
C LEU A 305 0.54 -10.47 -8.64
N ARG A 306 1.67 -9.93 -8.14
CA ARG A 306 2.72 -10.73 -7.50
C ARG A 306 2.18 -11.55 -6.33
N GLU A 307 1.38 -10.94 -5.45
CA GLU A 307 0.80 -11.62 -4.29
C GLU A 307 -0.15 -12.76 -4.70
N LEU A 308 -1.02 -12.51 -5.68
CA LEU A 308 -1.98 -13.50 -6.16
C LEU A 308 -1.29 -14.68 -6.82
N GLU A 309 -0.35 -14.43 -7.73
CA GLU A 309 0.35 -15.50 -8.47
C GLU A 309 1.27 -16.33 -7.57
N THR A 310 1.92 -15.69 -6.59
CA THR A 310 2.89 -16.36 -5.74
C THR A 310 2.21 -17.17 -4.62
N PHE A 311 1.13 -16.64 -4.03
CA PHE A 311 0.56 -17.21 -2.80
C PHE A 311 -0.87 -17.70 -2.91
N LEU A 312 -1.64 -17.18 -3.87
CA LEU A 312 -3.08 -17.43 -3.98
C LEU A 312 -3.52 -17.87 -5.39
N PRO A 313 -2.73 -18.63 -6.18
CA PRO A 313 -3.08 -18.92 -7.57
C PRO A 313 -4.34 -19.77 -7.71
N ASP A 314 -4.62 -20.65 -6.74
CA ASP A 314 -5.83 -21.47 -6.71
C ASP A 314 -7.07 -20.68 -6.25
N GLU A 315 -6.87 -19.68 -5.39
CA GLU A 315 -7.98 -18.85 -4.91
C GLU A 315 -8.36 -17.80 -5.96
N PHE A 316 -7.37 -17.16 -6.58
CA PHE A 316 -7.57 -16.05 -7.52
C PHE A 316 -6.77 -16.27 -8.82
N PRO A 317 -7.25 -17.13 -9.72
CA PRO A 317 -6.67 -17.23 -11.06
C PRO A 317 -6.88 -15.90 -11.80
N VAL A 318 -5.78 -15.22 -12.12
CA VAL A 318 -5.80 -13.92 -12.81
C VAL A 318 -5.93 -14.14 -14.32
N THR A 319 -6.87 -13.43 -14.95
CA THR A 319 -7.09 -13.49 -16.41
C THR A 319 -6.13 -12.58 -17.14
N ALA A 320 -5.99 -11.33 -16.69
CA ALA A 320 -5.06 -10.35 -17.23
C ALA A 320 -4.87 -9.20 -16.23
N ALA A 321 -3.71 -8.54 -16.30
CA ALA A 321 -3.37 -7.38 -15.48
C ALA A 321 -2.83 -6.22 -16.32
N ALA A 322 -3.33 -5.02 -16.04
CA ALA A 322 -2.94 -3.78 -16.70
C ALA A 322 -2.49 -2.69 -15.70
N PRO A 323 -1.29 -2.81 -15.09
CA PRO A 323 -0.70 -1.73 -14.31
C PRO A 323 -0.39 -0.51 -15.19
N MET A 324 -0.74 0.70 -14.74
CA MET A 324 -0.59 1.92 -15.54
C MET A 324 0.19 3.00 -14.78
N ALA A 325 1.16 3.63 -15.44
CA ALA A 325 1.96 4.73 -14.91
C ALA A 325 2.45 4.53 -13.46
N GLY A 326 2.85 3.30 -13.10
CA GLY A 326 3.23 2.95 -11.74
C GLY A 326 4.73 3.16 -11.46
N ALA A 327 5.06 3.55 -10.23
CA ALA A 327 6.44 3.64 -9.77
C ALA A 327 6.95 2.24 -9.36
N TYR A 328 7.24 1.38 -10.34
CA TYR A 328 7.61 -0.02 -10.12
C TYR A 328 9.04 -0.19 -9.57
N ASP A 329 9.91 0.78 -9.87
CA ASP A 329 11.32 0.81 -9.45
C ASP A 329 11.53 1.98 -8.49
N LEU A 330 11.19 1.73 -7.21
CA LEU A 330 11.25 2.76 -6.17
C LEU A 330 12.69 3.10 -5.80
N ALA A 331 13.56 2.10 -5.66
CA ALA A 331 14.95 2.29 -5.24
C ALA A 331 15.88 2.76 -6.38
N GLY A 332 15.57 2.41 -7.62
CA GLY A 332 16.30 2.86 -8.80
C GLY A 332 15.71 4.15 -9.36
N THR A 333 14.85 4.01 -10.36
CA THR A 333 14.30 5.08 -11.20
C THR A 333 13.65 6.19 -10.39
N THR A 334 12.78 5.86 -9.44
CA THR A 334 12.04 6.85 -8.66
C THR A 334 12.95 7.61 -7.70
N ALA A 335 13.84 6.91 -6.98
CA ALA A 335 14.83 7.56 -6.13
C ALA A 335 15.79 8.43 -6.94
N ALA A 336 16.27 7.96 -8.09
CA ALA A 336 17.16 8.72 -8.97
C ALA A 336 16.49 10.02 -9.45
N ASP A 337 15.20 9.96 -9.80
CA ASP A 337 14.43 11.12 -10.22
C ASP A 337 14.28 12.17 -9.10
N ILE A 338 13.91 11.75 -7.89
CA ILE A 338 13.84 12.62 -6.71
C ILE A 338 15.22 13.24 -6.41
N LEU A 339 16.28 12.42 -6.46
CA LEU A 339 17.65 12.83 -6.13
C LEU A 339 18.28 13.75 -7.19
N SER A 340 17.70 13.80 -8.39
CA SER A 340 18.13 14.68 -9.49
C SER A 340 17.97 16.17 -9.15
N GLY A 341 17.11 16.48 -8.18
CA GLY A 341 16.83 17.86 -7.76
C GLY A 341 15.98 18.65 -8.75
N ARG A 342 15.35 17.98 -9.73
CA ARG A 342 14.35 18.63 -10.56
C ARG A 342 13.15 19.07 -9.73
N ARG A 343 12.38 20.00 -10.26
CA ARG A 343 11.09 20.40 -9.69
C ARG A 343 10.05 19.32 -10.00
N LEU A 344 9.38 18.85 -8.96
CA LEU A 344 8.29 17.88 -9.09
C LEU A 344 6.96 18.63 -9.24
N PRO A 345 6.04 18.18 -10.12
CA PRO A 345 4.71 18.80 -10.23
C PRO A 345 3.88 18.67 -8.94
N ASN A 346 4.01 17.52 -8.28
CA ASN A 346 3.29 17.16 -7.07
C ASN A 346 4.25 16.75 -5.94
N PRO A 347 4.98 17.70 -5.31
CA PRO A 347 5.91 17.41 -4.23
C PRO A 347 5.29 16.73 -3.00
N TYR A 348 3.96 16.76 -2.82
CA TYR A 348 3.30 16.04 -1.73
C TYR A 348 3.50 14.51 -1.78
N TYR A 349 3.75 13.91 -2.95
CA TYR A 349 4.09 12.48 -3.06
C TYR A 349 5.33 12.13 -2.23
N PHE A 350 6.34 13.01 -2.26
CA PHE A 350 7.55 12.82 -1.48
C PHE A 350 7.28 12.87 0.02
N ALA A 351 6.41 13.80 0.47
CA ALA A 351 6.04 13.92 1.87
C ALA A 351 5.26 12.69 2.38
N LEU A 352 4.31 12.18 1.58
CA LEU A 352 3.56 10.95 1.89
C LEU A 352 4.49 9.75 1.99
N LEU A 353 5.40 9.56 1.02
CA LEU A 353 6.36 8.46 1.02
C LEU A 353 7.28 8.50 2.23
N LEU A 354 7.89 9.65 2.51
CA LEU A 354 8.80 9.80 3.64
C LEU A 354 8.10 9.55 4.98
N SER A 355 6.87 10.04 5.13
CA SER A 355 6.05 9.84 6.34
C SER A 355 5.65 8.38 6.51
N ALA A 356 5.12 7.75 5.46
CA ALA A 356 4.73 6.34 5.48
C ALA A 356 5.93 5.44 5.80
N TYR A 357 7.07 5.66 5.16
CA TYR A 357 8.24 4.79 5.35
C TYR A 357 8.89 5.03 6.71
N GLN A 358 8.87 6.25 7.25
CA GLN A 358 9.33 6.52 8.61
C GLN A 358 8.43 5.83 9.66
N ASP A 359 7.12 5.81 9.44
CA ASP A 359 6.14 5.13 10.29
C ASP A 359 6.31 3.60 10.26
N LEU A 360 6.63 3.04 9.10
CA LEU A 360 6.82 1.60 8.91
C LEU A 360 8.18 1.07 9.38
N TYR A 361 9.25 1.78 9.04
CA TYR A 361 10.62 1.27 9.14
C TYR A 361 11.48 1.98 10.19
N HIS A 362 11.01 3.09 10.77
CA HIS A 362 11.64 3.79 11.89
C HIS A 362 13.14 4.07 11.71
N PHE A 363 13.55 4.54 10.53
CA PHE A 363 14.96 4.75 10.21
C PHE A 363 15.55 6.08 10.69
N ALA A 364 14.71 7.00 11.16
CA ALA A 364 15.11 8.21 11.87
C ALA A 364 14.34 8.34 13.20
N ASP A 365 14.73 9.29 14.05
CA ASP A 365 14.03 9.57 15.31
C ASP A 365 12.57 10.00 15.10
N SER A 366 12.32 10.82 14.06
CA SER A 366 10.99 11.25 13.65
C SER A 366 11.01 11.82 12.23
N LEU A 367 9.83 12.07 11.65
CA LEU A 367 9.72 12.78 10.37
C LEU A 367 10.32 14.20 10.45
N GLU A 368 10.00 14.94 11.52
CA GLU A 368 10.54 16.28 11.79
C GLU A 368 12.07 16.24 11.85
N ALA A 369 12.66 15.20 12.44
CA ALA A 369 14.10 15.05 12.53
C ALA A 369 14.75 15.13 11.14
N MET A 370 14.07 14.71 10.07
CA MET A 370 14.58 14.71 8.71
C MET A 370 14.45 16.03 7.93
N LEU A 371 13.65 16.98 8.42
CA LEU A 371 13.24 18.18 7.67
C LEU A 371 13.90 19.48 8.20
N VAL A 372 13.98 20.55 7.40
CA VAL A 372 14.84 21.74 7.71
C VAL A 372 14.20 23.08 8.10
N GLU A 373 12.96 23.26 8.53
CA GLU A 373 12.35 24.62 8.61
C GLU A 373 12.26 25.39 7.27
N PRO A 374 11.09 25.99 6.95
CA PRO A 374 9.84 25.91 7.72
C PRO A 374 9.18 24.53 7.64
N TRP A 375 9.58 23.67 6.70
CA TRP A 375 8.94 22.37 6.43
C TRP A 375 8.93 21.39 7.60
N ARG A 376 9.92 21.51 8.49
CA ARG A 376 9.98 20.76 9.74
C ARG A 376 8.71 20.93 10.58
N THR A 377 8.17 22.15 10.61
CA THR A 377 7.01 22.49 11.42
C THR A 377 5.72 22.56 10.62
N THR A 378 5.80 22.88 9.32
CA THR A 378 4.60 23.07 8.49
C THR A 378 4.09 21.80 7.82
N VAL A 379 4.94 20.82 7.52
CA VAL A 379 4.53 19.63 6.73
C VAL A 379 3.96 18.51 7.60
N PRO A 380 4.60 18.05 8.69
CA PRO A 380 4.10 16.90 9.46
C PRO A 380 2.65 17.02 9.96
N PRO A 381 2.16 18.20 10.43
CA PRO A 381 0.77 18.35 10.85
C PRO A 381 -0.26 18.13 9.72
N LEU A 382 0.13 18.27 8.46
CA LEU A 382 -0.74 18.06 7.30
C LEU A 382 -0.80 16.59 6.85
N LEU A 383 0.06 15.73 7.41
CA LEU A 383 0.12 14.31 7.08
C LEU A 383 -0.70 13.49 8.08
N ASP A 384 -1.91 13.95 8.38
CA ASP A 384 -2.82 13.39 9.39
C ASP A 384 -3.94 12.52 8.78
N GLY A 385 -4.02 12.47 7.46
CA GLY A 385 -5.09 11.78 6.73
C GLY A 385 -6.37 12.61 6.61
N GLU A 386 -6.36 13.89 6.97
CA GLU A 386 -7.51 14.79 6.85
C GLU A 386 -7.28 15.92 5.83
N HIS A 387 -6.01 16.27 5.56
CA HIS A 387 -5.67 17.29 4.57
C HIS A 387 -5.49 16.68 3.17
N SER A 388 -5.94 17.43 2.16
CA SER A 388 -5.83 17.05 0.76
C SER A 388 -4.40 17.12 0.25
N GLY A 389 -4.14 16.43 -0.86
CA GLY A 389 -2.86 16.51 -1.56
C GLY A 389 -2.50 17.95 -1.92
N ALA A 390 -3.48 18.77 -2.32
CA ALA A 390 -3.29 20.18 -2.66
C ALA A 390 -2.84 21.04 -1.47
N GLU A 391 -3.40 20.81 -0.28
CA GLU A 391 -3.01 21.51 0.95
C GLU A 391 -1.57 21.17 1.35
N ILE A 392 -1.19 19.88 1.25
CA ILE A 392 0.19 19.45 1.50
C ILE A 392 1.13 20.03 0.44
N ASN A 393 0.73 20.03 -0.83
CA ASN A 393 1.52 20.57 -1.94
C ASN A 393 1.85 22.06 -1.72
N ALA A 394 0.87 22.83 -1.25
CA ALA A 394 1.03 24.25 -0.95
C ALA A 394 2.04 24.53 0.18
N ALA A 395 2.27 23.56 1.08
CA ALA A 395 3.23 23.68 2.16
C ALA A 395 4.65 23.26 1.76
N MET A 396 4.82 22.51 0.66
CA MET A 396 6.08 21.92 0.22
C MET A 396 6.84 22.83 -0.78
N PRO A 397 8.18 22.73 -0.87
CA PRO A 397 8.90 23.26 -2.02
C PRO A 397 8.69 22.35 -3.23
N ASP A 398 8.70 22.93 -4.44
CA ASP A 398 8.68 22.18 -5.70
C ASP A 398 9.96 21.36 -5.91
N GLU A 399 11.11 21.86 -5.45
CA GLU A 399 12.35 21.10 -5.28
C GLU A 399 12.38 20.43 -3.89
N VAL A 400 11.85 19.21 -3.80
CA VAL A 400 11.61 18.50 -2.53
C VAL A 400 12.85 18.28 -1.67
N LEU A 401 14.04 18.18 -2.28
CA LEU A 401 15.30 18.01 -1.54
C LEU A 401 15.64 19.21 -0.67
N ARG A 402 15.09 20.40 -0.96
CA ARG A 402 15.25 21.59 -0.10
C ARG A 402 14.57 21.41 1.26
N ALA A 403 13.54 20.55 1.34
CA ALA A 403 12.87 20.25 2.60
C ALA A 403 13.66 19.29 3.48
N LEU A 404 14.55 18.48 2.91
CA LEU A 404 15.38 17.53 3.64
C LEU A 404 16.61 18.20 4.25
N ARG A 405 17.06 17.63 5.37
CA ARG A 405 18.39 17.91 5.91
C ARG A 405 19.47 17.54 4.88
N PRO A 406 20.45 18.42 4.62
CA PRO A 406 21.51 18.16 3.63
C PRO A 406 22.25 16.84 3.89
N GLU A 407 22.49 16.49 5.16
CA GLU A 407 23.12 15.24 5.57
C GLU A 407 22.32 14.00 5.16
N ILE A 408 20.98 14.06 5.22
CA ILE A 408 20.11 12.96 4.79
C ILE A 408 20.07 12.88 3.26
N ALA A 409 19.94 14.03 2.57
CA ALA A 409 19.96 14.06 1.12
C ALA A 409 21.29 13.53 0.55
N ALA A 410 22.43 13.84 1.20
CA ALA A 410 23.73 13.29 0.85
C ALA A 410 23.81 11.79 1.11
N ALA A 411 23.38 11.33 2.29
CA ALA A 411 23.37 9.90 2.61
C ALA A 411 22.49 9.09 1.64
N LEU A 412 21.33 9.62 1.25
CA LEU A 412 20.49 9.01 0.22
C LEU A 412 21.14 8.94 -1.16
N ARG A 413 22.13 9.77 -1.48
CA ARG A 413 22.88 9.67 -2.75
C ARG A 413 24.04 8.70 -2.66
N ASP A 414 24.80 8.80 -1.58
CA ASP A 414 26.15 8.23 -1.48
C ASP A 414 26.19 6.88 -0.75
N ASP A 415 25.19 6.58 0.08
CA ASP A 415 25.11 5.34 0.85
C ASP A 415 24.05 4.39 0.25
N PRO A 416 24.46 3.36 -0.51
CA PRO A 416 23.53 2.36 -1.04
C PRO A 416 22.86 1.53 0.07
N ASP A 417 23.47 1.44 1.26
CA ASP A 417 22.92 0.77 2.42
C ASP A 417 22.09 1.72 3.32
N HIS A 418 21.79 2.94 2.86
CA HIS A 418 20.93 3.84 3.61
C HIS A 418 19.57 3.17 3.90
N PRO A 419 19.06 3.20 5.14
CA PRO A 419 17.80 2.56 5.53
C PRO A 419 16.61 2.84 4.61
N LEU A 420 16.41 4.11 4.19
CA LEU A 420 15.35 4.45 3.25
C LEU A 420 15.57 3.83 1.85
N ARG A 421 16.81 3.69 1.37
CA ARG A 421 17.06 2.96 0.11
C ARG A 421 16.72 1.49 0.23
N GLN A 422 17.10 0.85 1.33
CA GLN A 422 16.71 -0.53 1.60
C GLN A 422 15.18 -0.69 1.68
N ALA A 423 14.48 0.27 2.28
CA ALA A 423 13.03 0.28 2.35
C ALA A 423 12.38 0.44 0.96
N LEU A 424 12.93 1.29 0.09
CA LEU A 424 12.47 1.43 -1.29
C LEU A 424 12.75 0.17 -2.12
N GLU A 425 13.88 -0.50 -1.86
CA GLU A 425 14.28 -1.73 -2.55
C GLU A 425 13.24 -2.84 -2.31
N VAL A 426 12.87 -3.07 -1.04
CA VAL A 426 11.90 -4.13 -0.70
C VAL A 426 10.48 -3.86 -1.19
N ASN A 427 10.18 -2.62 -1.56
CA ASN A 427 8.91 -2.23 -2.16
C ASN A 427 9.01 -2.05 -3.68
N SER A 428 10.18 -2.25 -4.28
CA SER A 428 10.29 -2.34 -5.74
C SER A 428 9.72 -3.68 -6.24
N LEU A 429 9.16 -3.68 -7.45
CA LEU A 429 8.30 -4.76 -7.95
C LEU A 429 8.86 -5.47 -9.17
N LEU A 430 10.19 -5.54 -9.26
CA LEU A 430 10.88 -6.05 -10.45
C LEU A 430 11.47 -7.44 -10.28
N ASP A 431 11.73 -7.88 -9.04
CA ASP A 431 12.42 -9.14 -8.77
C ASP A 431 11.48 -10.35 -8.63
N TRP A 432 10.70 -10.61 -9.67
CA TRP A 432 9.81 -11.77 -9.76
C TRP A 432 9.40 -12.01 -11.22
N THR A 433 8.81 -13.16 -11.52
CA THR A 433 8.43 -13.56 -12.89
C THR A 433 6.91 -13.66 -13.00
N PRO A 434 6.22 -12.68 -13.65
CA PRO A 434 4.78 -12.74 -13.83
C PRO A 434 4.39 -13.89 -14.76
N VAL A 435 3.25 -14.54 -14.47
CA VAL A 435 2.74 -15.68 -15.25
C VAL A 435 1.46 -15.37 -16.04
N SER A 436 0.62 -14.47 -15.52
CA SER A 436 -0.61 -14.06 -16.20
C SER A 436 -0.31 -13.06 -17.31
N PRO A 437 -1.19 -12.92 -18.32
CA PRO A 437 -1.10 -11.85 -19.31
C PRO A 437 -0.94 -10.48 -18.63
N LEU A 438 0.18 -9.82 -18.92
CA LEU A 438 0.56 -8.54 -18.34
C LEU A 438 0.86 -7.53 -19.45
N ARG A 439 0.26 -6.35 -19.35
CA ARG A 439 0.52 -5.23 -20.26
C ARG A 439 0.60 -3.93 -19.48
N LEU A 440 1.65 -3.15 -19.72
CA LEU A 440 1.86 -1.84 -19.10
C LEU A 440 1.31 -0.73 -19.99
N TYR A 441 0.72 0.30 -19.38
CA TYR A 441 0.28 1.51 -20.07
C TYR A 441 0.90 2.74 -19.42
N HIS A 442 1.56 3.59 -20.20
CA HIS A 442 2.20 4.81 -19.68
C HIS A 442 2.53 5.74 -20.85
N CYS A 443 2.45 7.06 -20.64
CA CYS A 443 2.80 8.06 -21.65
C CYS A 443 4.16 8.70 -21.35
N SER A 444 4.94 8.94 -22.40
CA SER A 444 6.33 9.43 -22.29
C SER A 444 6.44 10.88 -21.80
N GLY A 445 5.34 11.63 -21.81
CA GLY A 445 5.29 13.00 -21.29
C GLY A 445 5.08 13.09 -19.77
N ASP A 446 4.91 11.96 -19.08
CA ASP A 446 4.69 11.90 -17.64
C ASP A 446 5.87 12.48 -16.85
N GLN A 447 5.57 13.38 -15.91
CA GLN A 447 6.53 14.06 -15.04
C GLN A 447 6.24 13.84 -13.55
N ASP A 448 5.23 13.04 -13.22
CA ASP A 448 4.89 12.65 -11.86
C ASP A 448 5.48 11.28 -11.55
N VAL A 449 5.21 10.31 -12.43
CA VAL A 449 5.91 9.03 -12.46
C VAL A 449 6.65 8.98 -13.78
N VAL A 450 7.97 9.15 -13.77
CA VAL A 450 8.72 9.20 -15.03
C VAL A 450 8.57 7.89 -15.82
N PHE A 451 8.32 8.01 -17.13
CA PHE A 451 8.11 6.90 -18.07
C PHE A 451 9.17 5.79 -18.01
N ALA A 452 10.39 6.15 -17.58
CA ALA A 452 11.49 5.22 -17.33
C ALA A 452 11.11 4.08 -16.37
N ASN A 453 10.20 4.29 -15.41
CA ASN A 453 9.72 3.21 -14.52
C ASN A 453 9.12 2.04 -15.32
N SER A 454 8.27 2.35 -16.30
CA SER A 454 7.66 1.31 -17.16
C SER A 454 8.66 0.65 -18.10
N ILE A 455 9.66 1.39 -18.57
CA ILE A 455 10.74 0.83 -19.40
C ILE A 455 11.54 -0.19 -18.57
N VAL A 456 11.99 0.21 -17.38
CA VAL A 456 12.78 -0.66 -16.49
C VAL A 456 11.95 -1.89 -16.08
N ALA A 457 10.66 -1.73 -15.77
CA ALA A 457 9.81 -2.87 -15.45
C ALA A 457 9.66 -3.85 -16.62
N ARG A 458 9.37 -3.35 -17.83
CA ARG A 458 9.31 -4.17 -19.04
C ARG A 458 10.61 -4.95 -19.26
N ASP A 459 11.74 -4.25 -19.17
CA ASP A 459 13.05 -4.83 -19.46
C ASP A 459 13.45 -5.87 -18.40
N ALA A 460 13.18 -5.59 -17.12
CA ALA A 460 13.43 -6.53 -16.01
C ALA A 460 12.62 -7.84 -16.15
N PHE A 461 11.38 -7.77 -16.66
CA PHE A 461 10.58 -8.96 -16.95
C PHE A 461 11.04 -9.67 -18.24
N ALA A 462 11.47 -8.94 -19.26
CA ALA A 462 12.04 -9.52 -20.47
C ALA A 462 13.33 -10.30 -20.18
N GLU A 463 14.20 -9.80 -19.29
CA GLU A 463 15.39 -10.50 -18.80
C GLU A 463 15.05 -11.81 -18.08
N ARG A 464 13.86 -11.90 -17.49
CA ARG A 464 13.31 -13.11 -16.85
C ARG A 464 12.51 -13.99 -17.82
N GLY A 465 12.53 -13.67 -19.12
CA GLY A 465 11.89 -14.45 -20.18
C GLY A 465 10.41 -14.14 -20.40
N VAL A 466 9.87 -13.07 -19.81
CA VAL A 466 8.48 -12.65 -19.98
C VAL A 466 8.39 -11.43 -20.88
N ALA A 467 7.77 -11.60 -22.06
CA ALA A 467 7.55 -10.50 -22.99
C ALA A 467 6.33 -9.67 -22.56
N VAL A 468 6.58 -8.56 -21.86
CA VAL A 468 5.56 -7.58 -21.47
C VAL A 468 5.47 -6.48 -22.52
N GLU A 469 4.26 -6.18 -22.99
CA GLU A 469 4.02 -5.01 -23.86
C GLU A 469 3.94 -3.73 -23.01
N LEU A 470 4.64 -2.68 -23.44
CA LEU A 470 4.49 -1.31 -22.93
C LEU A 470 3.80 -0.46 -23.99
N ILE A 471 2.54 -0.10 -23.74
CA ILE A 471 1.73 0.70 -24.64
C ILE A 471 1.76 2.16 -24.19
N GLU A 472 1.96 3.04 -25.16
CA GLU A 472 1.82 4.48 -24.99
C GLU A 472 0.51 4.94 -25.64
N PRO A 473 -0.60 5.03 -24.87
CA PRO A 473 -1.93 5.22 -25.43
C PRO A 473 -2.16 6.66 -25.94
N SER A 474 -1.39 7.62 -25.43
CA SER A 474 -1.37 8.99 -25.95
C SER A 474 0.06 9.54 -25.93
N PRO A 475 0.81 9.43 -27.04
CA PRO A 475 2.21 9.82 -27.07
C PRO A 475 2.49 11.24 -26.58
N GLY A 476 3.40 11.36 -25.60
CA GLY A 476 3.81 12.64 -25.02
C GLY A 476 2.78 13.33 -24.10
N ALA A 477 1.65 12.69 -23.77
CA ALA A 477 0.75 13.19 -22.75
C ALA A 477 1.41 13.19 -21.36
N ASP A 478 1.04 14.15 -20.51
CA ASP A 478 1.44 14.22 -19.11
C ASP A 478 0.70 13.18 -18.24
N HIS A 479 1.01 13.14 -16.94
CA HIS A 479 0.44 12.15 -16.01
C HIS A 479 -1.09 12.17 -16.02
N GLY A 480 -1.70 13.35 -15.98
CA GLY A 480 -3.17 13.48 -16.00
C GLY A 480 -3.77 13.16 -17.37
N GLY A 481 -3.15 13.62 -18.45
CA GLY A 481 -3.58 13.37 -19.83
C GLY A 481 -3.50 11.90 -20.24
N CYS A 482 -2.66 11.11 -19.59
CA CYS A 482 -2.49 9.69 -19.88
C CYS A 482 -3.49 8.75 -19.18
N VAL A 483 -4.19 9.23 -18.14
CA VAL A 483 -5.17 8.43 -17.36
C VAL A 483 -6.22 7.81 -18.27
N MET A 484 -7.02 8.65 -18.94
CA MET A 484 -8.19 8.18 -19.68
C MET A 484 -7.84 7.31 -20.89
N PRO A 485 -6.84 7.65 -21.72
CA PRO A 485 -6.38 6.76 -22.79
C PRO A 485 -5.95 5.39 -22.26
N SER A 486 -5.18 5.34 -21.16
CA SER A 486 -4.71 4.07 -20.57
C SER A 486 -5.88 3.19 -20.10
N LEU A 487 -6.86 3.79 -19.43
CA LEU A 487 -8.05 3.06 -18.93
C LEU A 487 -8.89 2.48 -20.07
N LEU A 488 -9.11 3.25 -21.14
CA LEU A 488 -9.91 2.82 -22.28
C LEU A 488 -9.22 1.71 -23.08
N ASP A 489 -7.91 1.82 -23.30
CA ASP A 489 -7.14 0.80 -24.02
C ASP A 489 -7.03 -0.49 -23.21
N ALA A 490 -6.87 -0.40 -21.88
CA ALA A 490 -6.87 -1.56 -21.01
C ALA A 490 -8.23 -2.27 -20.96
N LEU A 491 -9.34 -1.52 -20.89
CA LEU A 491 -10.68 -2.10 -21.01
C LEU A 491 -10.85 -2.80 -22.36
N ALA A 492 -10.43 -2.17 -23.46
CA ALA A 492 -10.48 -2.78 -24.78
C ALA A 492 -9.65 -4.08 -24.85
N TRP A 493 -8.49 -4.11 -24.18
CA TRP A 493 -7.66 -5.30 -24.09
C TRP A 493 -8.28 -6.40 -23.23
N PHE A 494 -8.87 -6.08 -22.08
CA PHE A 494 -9.58 -7.05 -21.24
C PHE A 494 -10.76 -7.70 -21.96
N GLU A 495 -11.50 -6.93 -22.77
CA GLU A 495 -12.58 -7.47 -23.60
C GLU A 495 -12.09 -8.54 -24.60
N THR A 496 -10.81 -8.56 -24.97
CA THR A 496 -10.24 -9.64 -25.81
C THR A 496 -10.13 -10.98 -25.09
N PHE A 497 -10.11 -10.98 -23.76
CA PHE A 497 -10.12 -12.19 -22.94
C PHE A 497 -11.52 -12.55 -22.42
N ARG A 498 -12.46 -11.60 -22.46
CA ARG A 498 -13.76 -11.74 -21.81
C ARG A 498 -14.54 -12.94 -22.34
N SER A 499 -15.07 -13.72 -21.41
CA SER A 499 -16.02 -14.80 -21.64
C SER A 499 -17.44 -14.30 -21.37
N GLY A 500 -18.38 -14.68 -22.24
CA GLY A 500 -19.77 -14.23 -22.17
C GLY A 500 -19.99 -12.87 -22.87
N PRO A 501 -21.22 -12.33 -22.82
CA PRO A 501 -21.55 -11.13 -23.57
C PRO A 501 -20.82 -9.90 -23.00
N GLY A 502 -19.91 -9.35 -23.81
CA GLY A 502 -19.34 -8.02 -23.63
C GLY A 502 -20.31 -6.94 -24.10
N LEU A 503 -20.38 -5.83 -23.36
CA LEU A 503 -21.22 -4.67 -23.70
C LEU A 503 -20.38 -3.46 -24.14
N PHE A 504 -19.05 -3.59 -24.14
CA PHE A 504 -18.14 -2.57 -24.60
C PHE A 504 -17.91 -2.71 -26.11
N ALA A 505 -18.35 -1.73 -26.88
CA ALA A 505 -17.98 -1.63 -28.30
C ALA A 505 -16.63 -0.90 -28.40
N ALA A 506 -15.54 -1.64 -28.56
CA ALA A 506 -14.23 -1.05 -28.80
C ALA A 506 -14.28 -0.11 -30.01
N ARG A 507 -13.66 1.08 -29.89
CA ARG A 507 -13.42 1.92 -31.06
C ARG A 507 -12.46 1.17 -32.00
N PRO A 508 -12.63 1.26 -33.33
CA PRO A 508 -11.61 0.76 -34.25
C PRO A 508 -10.28 1.46 -33.91
N ALA A 509 -9.21 0.68 -33.78
CA ALA A 509 -7.86 1.17 -33.53
C ALA A 509 -7.52 2.27 -34.55
N ARG A 510 -7.01 3.41 -34.05
CA ARG A 510 -6.58 4.54 -34.88
C ARG A 510 -5.17 4.31 -35.42
#